data_AF-A0A4U8UF76-F1
#
_entry.id   AF-A0A4U8UF76-F1
#
_cell.length_a   1.000
_cell.length_b   1.000
_cell.length_c   1.000
_cell.angle_alpha   90.00
_cell.angle_beta   90.00
_cell.angle_gamma   90.00
#
_symmetry.space_group_name_H-M   'P 1'
#
loop_
_entity.id
_entity.type
_entity.pdbx_description
1 polymer ?
#
loop_
_entity_poly.entity_id
_entity_poly.type
_entity_poly.pdbx_seq_one_letter_code
_entity_poly.pdbx_strand_id
1 'polypeptide(L)'
;MPIWLVTNGILLPKQDKAFWQSCRENAIEIHPTKYPIKIDWDEIQRICKEEVVVFRFFMGSDKKQKVMTKMILNPKGNSNPFESFIGCTLNQCAQLYNGRLYPCTFTAYIEYFNKHFSQNLQITPLDFIDIHKPNLTYQEILSFMAKPLPFCRYCYTMKWQHIGEWKTSKKDILEYLE
;
A
#
# COMPACT_ATOMS: atom_id res chain seq x y z
N MET A 1 18.28 -2.28 9.47
CA MET A 1 16.81 -2.45 9.42
C MET A 1 16.55 -3.44 8.30
N PRO A 2 15.94 -4.61 8.55
CA PRO A 2 15.70 -5.59 7.50
C PRO A 2 14.66 -5.06 6.51
N ILE A 3 14.73 -5.53 5.27
CA ILE A 3 13.68 -5.29 4.26
C ILE A 3 12.55 -6.28 4.54
N TRP A 4 11.31 -5.79 4.55
CA TRP A 4 10.13 -6.63 4.76
C TRP A 4 9.43 -6.91 3.43
N LEU A 5 9.26 -8.20 3.12
CA LEU A 5 8.36 -8.65 2.05
C LEU A 5 6.96 -8.85 2.64
N VAL A 6 6.09 -7.86 2.44
CA VAL A 6 4.67 -7.98 2.83
C VAL A 6 3.90 -8.68 1.71
N THR A 7 3.20 -9.76 2.03
CA THR A 7 2.50 -10.61 1.05
C THR A 7 1.16 -11.13 1.58
N ASN A 8 0.31 -11.66 0.70
CA ASN A 8 -0.88 -12.45 1.10
C ASN A 8 -0.58 -13.95 1.27
N GLY A 9 0.63 -14.40 0.96
CA GLY A 9 1.10 -15.78 1.16
C GLY A 9 0.70 -16.79 0.08
N ILE A 10 -0.22 -16.45 -0.85
CA ILE A 10 -0.80 -17.39 -1.82
C ILE A 10 0.27 -18.06 -2.71
N LEU A 11 1.25 -17.29 -3.17
CA LEU A 11 2.27 -17.75 -4.11
C LEU A 11 3.58 -18.13 -3.44
N LEU A 12 3.66 -18.03 -2.11
CA LEU A 12 4.91 -18.24 -1.39
C LEU A 12 5.43 -19.69 -1.50
N PRO A 13 4.58 -20.74 -1.42
CA PRO A 13 5.02 -22.11 -1.65
C PRO A 13 5.47 -22.41 -3.09
N LYS A 14 5.18 -21.50 -4.03
CA LYS A 14 5.51 -21.65 -5.46
C LYS A 14 6.80 -20.93 -5.86
N GLN A 15 7.46 -20.25 -4.92
CA GLN A 15 8.71 -19.56 -5.21
C GLN A 15 9.85 -20.55 -5.44
N ASP A 16 10.77 -20.18 -6.32
CA ASP A 16 11.93 -20.99 -6.64
C ASP A 16 13.10 -20.79 -5.67
N LYS A 17 14.17 -21.57 -5.85
CA LYS A 17 15.37 -21.47 -5.02
C LYS A 17 16.06 -20.11 -5.13
N ALA A 18 15.98 -19.45 -6.28
CA ALA A 18 16.61 -18.16 -6.50
C ALA A 18 15.95 -17.06 -5.65
N PHE A 19 14.62 -17.08 -5.53
CA PHE A 19 13.88 -16.22 -4.62
C PHE A 19 14.34 -16.40 -3.16
N TRP A 20 14.40 -17.64 -2.67
CA TRP A 20 14.78 -17.92 -1.28
C TRP A 20 16.24 -17.57 -1.00
N GLN A 21 17.13 -17.83 -1.96
CA GLN A 21 18.52 -17.39 -1.91
C GLN A 21 18.62 -15.88 -1.79
N SER A 22 17.91 -15.14 -2.65
CA SER A 22 17.88 -13.67 -2.59
C SER A 22 17.35 -13.16 -1.25
N CYS A 23 16.33 -13.81 -0.68
CA CYS A 23 15.81 -13.47 0.63
C CYS A 23 16.89 -13.58 1.72
N ARG A 24 17.67 -14.65 1.72
CA ARG A 24 18.77 -14.84 2.69
C ARG A 24 19.88 -13.81 2.51
N GLU A 25 20.37 -13.65 1.28
CA GLU A 25 21.49 -12.76 0.95
C GLU A 25 21.21 -11.30 1.32
N ASN A 26 19.94 -10.88 1.23
CA ASN A 26 19.52 -9.51 1.51
C ASN A 26 18.86 -9.35 2.89
N ALA A 27 18.91 -10.38 3.75
CA ALA A 27 18.26 -10.39 5.06
C ALA A 27 16.78 -9.95 5.02
N ILE A 28 16.04 -10.45 4.02
CA ILE A 28 14.61 -10.19 3.85
C ILE A 28 13.85 -10.98 4.91
N GLU A 29 12.92 -10.31 5.59
CA GLU A 29 11.92 -10.97 6.41
C GLU A 29 10.60 -11.07 5.65
N ILE A 30 9.92 -12.21 5.74
CA ILE A 30 8.61 -12.40 5.13
C ILE A 30 7.53 -12.08 6.14
N HIS A 31 6.70 -11.11 5.78
CA HIS A 31 5.63 -10.58 6.61
C HIS A 31 4.25 -10.78 5.98
N PRO A 32 3.67 -11.99 6.00
CA PRO A 32 2.38 -12.19 5.38
C PRO A 32 1.26 -11.57 6.21
N THR A 33 0.25 -11.02 5.52
CA THR A 33 -1.03 -10.67 6.14
C THR A 33 -1.98 -11.87 6.07
N LYS A 34 -2.50 -12.30 7.22
CA LYS A 34 -3.47 -13.41 7.31
C LYS A 34 -4.88 -12.94 6.93
N TYR A 35 -5.19 -13.01 5.64
CA TYR A 35 -6.55 -12.79 5.13
C TYR A 35 -7.45 -14.00 5.45
N PRO A 36 -8.80 -13.83 5.54
CA PRO A 36 -9.73 -14.92 5.83
C PRO A 36 -9.99 -15.78 4.58
N ILE A 37 -8.91 -16.31 4.02
CA ILE A 37 -8.89 -17.24 2.90
C ILE A 37 -8.11 -18.50 3.30
N LYS A 38 -8.40 -19.62 2.65
CA LYS A 38 -7.73 -20.89 2.96
C LYS A 38 -6.28 -20.85 2.46
N ILE A 39 -5.34 -20.82 3.39
CA ILE A 39 -3.88 -20.89 3.16
C ILE A 39 -3.31 -21.90 4.14
N ASP A 40 -2.41 -22.75 3.65
CA ASP A 40 -1.64 -23.67 4.50
C ASP A 40 -0.46 -22.92 5.13
N TRP A 41 -0.72 -22.31 6.28
CA TRP A 41 0.30 -21.54 6.99
C TRP A 41 1.37 -22.42 7.62
N ASP A 42 1.03 -23.65 8.02
CA ASP A 42 1.98 -24.60 8.58
C ASP A 42 3.03 -24.97 7.55
N GLU A 43 2.59 -25.25 6.31
CA GLU A 43 3.50 -25.51 5.19
C GLU A 43 4.39 -24.30 4.87
N ILE A 44 3.82 -23.09 4.82
CA ILE A 44 4.60 -21.88 4.57
C ILE A 44 5.66 -21.67 5.66
N GLN A 45 5.29 -21.85 6.94
CA GLN A 45 6.22 -21.70 8.06
C GLN A 45 7.33 -22.77 8.01
N ARG A 46 7.01 -24.00 7.58
CA ARG A 46 7.99 -25.06 7.34
C ARG A 46 8.97 -24.66 6.24
N ILE A 47 8.48 -24.20 5.08
CA ILE A 47 9.33 -23.75 3.97
C ILE A 47 10.26 -22.61 4.41
N CYS A 48 9.73 -21.58 5.08
CA CYS A 48 10.56 -20.47 5.55
C CYS A 48 11.63 -20.92 6.54
N LYS A 49 11.32 -21.89 7.42
CA LYS A 49 12.29 -22.46 8.36
C LYS A 49 13.39 -23.24 7.63
N GLU A 50 13.04 -24.07 6.65
CA GLU A 50 13.99 -24.84 5.84
C GLU A 50 14.89 -23.94 5.00
N GLU A 51 14.33 -22.86 4.44
CA GLU A 51 15.05 -21.86 3.66
C GLU A 51 15.80 -20.85 4.52
N VAL A 52 15.74 -20.97 5.86
CA VAL A 52 16.40 -20.09 6.84
C VAL A 52 16.00 -18.61 6.64
N VAL A 53 14.73 -18.36 6.37
CA VAL A 53 14.15 -17.03 6.19
C VAL A 53 13.19 -16.72 7.34
N VAL A 54 13.33 -15.53 7.93
CA VAL A 54 12.49 -15.09 9.05
C VAL A 54 11.05 -14.90 8.58
N PHE A 55 10.13 -15.50 9.33
CA PHE A 55 8.68 -15.40 9.10
C PHE A 55 8.00 -14.74 10.30
N ARG A 56 7.21 -13.70 10.07
CA ARG A 56 6.39 -13.04 11.09
C ARG A 56 5.10 -12.52 10.49
N PHE A 57 3.93 -12.84 11.04
CA PHE A 57 2.69 -12.25 10.52
C PHE A 57 2.70 -10.72 10.62
N PHE A 58 2.39 -10.06 9.50
CA PHE A 58 2.36 -8.60 9.41
C PHE A 58 1.35 -8.04 10.42
N MET A 59 1.83 -7.11 11.26
CA MET A 59 1.05 -6.45 12.32
C MET A 59 0.27 -7.41 13.23
N GLY A 60 0.76 -8.64 13.45
CA GLY A 60 0.08 -9.65 14.27
C GLY A 60 -1.28 -10.07 13.70
N SER A 61 -1.41 -10.11 12.37
CA SER A 61 -2.64 -10.53 11.67
C SER A 61 -3.06 -11.97 11.96
N ASP A 62 -2.21 -12.79 12.58
CA ASP A 62 -2.57 -14.09 13.14
C ASP A 62 -3.49 -14.01 14.36
N LYS A 63 -3.43 -12.89 15.10
CA LYS A 63 -4.15 -12.68 16.36
C LYS A 63 -5.46 -11.91 16.20
N LYS A 64 -5.65 -11.26 15.06
CA LYS A 64 -6.81 -10.41 14.77
C LYS A 64 -7.34 -10.72 13.39
N GLN A 65 -8.65 -10.93 13.27
CA GLN A 65 -9.28 -11.06 11.96
C GLN A 65 -9.09 -9.78 11.15
N LYS A 66 -8.66 -9.93 9.89
CA LYS A 66 -8.51 -8.81 8.97
C LYS A 66 -9.89 -8.20 8.66
N VAL A 67 -10.02 -6.90 8.94
CA VAL A 67 -11.19 -6.09 8.57
C VAL A 67 -10.89 -5.20 7.36
N MET A 68 -11.95 -4.74 6.71
CA MET A 68 -11.90 -3.84 5.56
C MET A 68 -12.20 -2.39 5.97
N THR A 69 -11.47 -1.46 5.38
CA THR A 69 -11.72 -0.03 5.50
C THR A 69 -12.16 0.49 4.15
N LYS A 70 -13.34 1.11 4.08
CA LYS A 70 -13.78 1.85 2.90
C LYS A 70 -13.08 3.20 2.90
N MET A 71 -12.21 3.41 1.92
CA MET A 71 -11.47 4.65 1.74
C MET A 71 -12.11 5.42 0.59
N ILE A 72 -12.96 6.38 0.93
CA ILE A 72 -13.78 7.13 -0.01
C ILE A 72 -12.95 8.20 -0.73
N LEU A 73 -13.14 8.27 -2.05
CA LEU A 73 -12.67 9.31 -2.95
C LEU A 73 -13.83 10.27 -3.30
N ASN A 74 -13.48 11.52 -3.58
CA ASN A 74 -14.36 12.58 -4.04
C ASN A 74 -13.95 12.99 -5.46
N PRO A 75 -14.57 12.46 -6.52
CA PRO A 75 -14.19 12.73 -7.91
C PRO A 75 -14.32 14.20 -8.32
N LYS A 76 -15.16 14.98 -7.61
CA LYS A 76 -15.30 16.43 -7.85
C LYS A 76 -14.02 17.19 -7.52
N GLY A 77 -13.14 16.63 -6.69
CA GLY A 77 -11.86 17.23 -6.35
C GLY A 77 -11.97 18.56 -5.62
N ASN A 78 -13.08 18.77 -4.90
CA ASN A 78 -13.37 20.01 -4.18
C ASN A 78 -13.22 19.87 -2.65
N SER A 79 -12.61 18.77 -2.16
CA SER A 79 -12.24 18.66 -0.75
C SER A 79 -11.08 19.61 -0.43
N ASN A 80 -11.02 20.12 0.81
CA ASN A 80 -9.86 20.86 1.29
C ASN A 80 -8.64 19.91 1.42
N PRO A 81 -7.54 20.12 0.67
CA PRO A 81 -6.37 19.23 0.70
C PRO A 81 -5.71 19.15 2.09
N PHE A 82 -5.69 20.26 2.83
CA PHE A 82 -5.07 20.31 4.15
C PHE A 82 -5.88 19.50 5.17
N GLU A 83 -7.20 19.69 5.22
CA GLU A 83 -8.08 18.90 6.08
C GLU A 83 -8.00 17.41 5.74
N SER A 84 -8.00 17.10 4.43
CA SER A 84 -7.85 15.72 3.95
C SER A 84 -6.55 15.09 4.41
N PHE A 85 -5.45 15.84 4.37
CA PHE A 85 -4.12 15.39 4.78
C PHE A 85 -3.99 15.19 6.29
N ILE A 86 -4.49 16.13 7.11
CA ILE A 86 -4.45 16.04 8.57
C ILE A 86 -5.25 14.84 9.08
N GLY A 87 -6.40 14.55 8.47
CA GLY A 87 -7.23 13.38 8.80
C GLY A 87 -6.74 12.05 8.20
N CYS A 88 -5.64 12.03 7.45
CA CYS A 88 -5.21 10.86 6.69
C CYS A 88 -4.39 9.89 7.54
N THR A 89 -4.82 8.63 7.60
CA THR A 89 -4.07 7.54 8.24
C THR A 89 -3.02 6.89 7.34
N LEU A 90 -2.90 7.34 6.07
CA LEU A 90 -2.00 6.78 5.05
C LEU A 90 -0.88 7.73 4.63
N ASN A 91 -0.76 8.92 5.23
CA ASN A 91 0.22 9.94 4.85
C ASN A 91 1.69 9.56 5.18
N GLN A 92 1.92 8.39 5.79
CA GLN A 92 3.24 7.79 6.04
C GLN A 92 3.48 6.52 5.21
N CYS A 93 2.71 6.31 4.14
CA CYS A 93 2.79 5.11 3.29
C CYS A 93 3.49 5.44 1.97
N ALA A 94 4.76 5.83 2.04
CA ALA A 94 5.57 6.18 0.87
C ALA A 94 5.58 5.04 -0.16
N GLN A 95 5.39 5.38 -1.43
CA GLN A 95 5.43 4.45 -2.55
C GLN A 95 6.54 4.85 -3.52
N LEU A 96 7.32 3.88 -3.95
CA LEU A 96 8.24 4.03 -5.07
C LEU A 96 7.65 3.26 -6.27
N TYR A 97 7.31 3.97 -7.33
CA TYR A 97 6.69 3.38 -8.52
C TYR A 97 7.13 4.09 -9.79
N ASN A 98 7.64 3.34 -10.77
CA ASN A 98 8.12 3.85 -12.06
C ASN A 98 9.10 5.04 -11.94
N GLY A 99 10.11 4.92 -11.07
CA GLY A 99 11.11 5.97 -10.85
C GLY A 99 10.59 7.21 -10.12
N ARG A 100 9.39 7.15 -9.54
CA ARG A 100 8.77 8.25 -8.80
C ARG A 100 8.44 7.87 -7.37
N LEU A 101 8.75 8.76 -6.45
CA LEU A 101 8.38 8.70 -5.04
C LEU A 101 7.06 9.46 -4.82
N TYR A 102 6.08 8.76 -4.26
CA TYR A 102 4.77 9.29 -3.87
C TYR A 102 4.59 9.15 -2.36
N PRO A 103 3.90 10.07 -1.69
CA PRO A 103 3.69 9.97 -0.24
C PRO A 103 2.56 9.03 0.16
N CYS A 104 1.71 8.60 -0.78
CA CYS A 104 0.61 7.68 -0.51
C CYS A 104 0.31 6.74 -1.67
N THR A 105 -0.45 5.67 -1.38
CA THR A 105 -0.88 4.66 -2.34
C THR A 105 -1.84 5.18 -3.39
N PHE A 106 -2.71 6.13 -3.03
CA PHE A 106 -3.69 6.68 -3.97
C PHE A 106 -2.99 7.41 -5.12
N THR A 107 -2.08 8.34 -4.82
CA THR A 107 -1.36 9.06 -5.88
C THR A 107 -0.50 8.15 -6.73
N ALA A 108 0.12 7.12 -6.16
CA ALA A 108 0.94 6.18 -6.92
C ALA A 108 0.13 5.36 -7.93
N TYR A 109 -1.12 5.03 -7.62
CA TYR A 109 -1.88 3.98 -8.32
C TYR A 109 -3.26 4.41 -8.84
N ILE A 110 -3.63 5.69 -8.76
CA ILE A 110 -4.96 6.17 -9.20
C ILE A 110 -5.24 5.90 -10.68
N GLU A 111 -4.21 5.73 -11.51
CA GLU A 111 -4.36 5.40 -12.93
C GLU A 111 -5.18 4.12 -13.14
N TYR A 112 -5.04 3.12 -12.28
CA TYR A 112 -5.80 1.87 -12.38
C TYR A 112 -7.28 2.08 -12.07
N PHE A 113 -7.58 2.91 -11.05
CA PHE A 113 -8.94 3.30 -10.72
C PHE A 113 -9.58 4.08 -11.86
N ASN A 114 -8.89 5.11 -12.37
CA ASN A 114 -9.34 5.93 -13.51
C ASN A 114 -9.63 5.07 -14.74
N LYS A 115 -8.71 4.18 -15.11
CA LYS A 115 -8.87 3.26 -16.24
C LYS A 115 -10.06 2.32 -16.06
N HIS A 116 -10.22 1.74 -14.87
CA HIS A 116 -11.26 0.75 -14.64
C HIS A 116 -12.67 1.35 -14.59
N PHE A 117 -12.82 2.51 -13.95
CA PHE A 117 -14.12 3.15 -13.71
C PHE A 117 -14.42 4.34 -14.63
N SER A 118 -13.61 4.53 -15.67
CA SER A 118 -13.69 5.68 -16.59
C SER A 118 -13.73 7.02 -15.85
N GLN A 119 -12.93 7.15 -14.79
CA GLN A 119 -12.78 8.36 -13.99
C GLN A 119 -11.54 9.16 -14.41
N ASN A 120 -11.43 10.38 -13.92
CA ASN A 120 -10.36 11.29 -14.31
C ASN A 120 -9.75 12.05 -13.12
N LEU A 121 -9.42 11.35 -12.03
CA LEU A 121 -8.73 11.94 -10.88
C LEU A 121 -7.27 12.25 -11.25
N GLN A 122 -6.97 13.53 -11.43
CA GLN A 122 -5.69 13.99 -11.99
C GLN A 122 -4.53 14.01 -10.98
N ILE A 123 -3.40 13.44 -11.38
CA ILE A 123 -2.08 13.67 -10.77
C ILE A 123 -1.43 14.88 -11.45
N THR A 124 -0.73 15.70 -10.69
CA THR A 124 0.10 16.83 -11.15
C THR A 124 1.58 16.57 -10.87
N PRO A 125 2.50 17.33 -11.48
CA PRO A 125 3.93 17.24 -11.15
C PRO A 125 4.28 17.55 -9.68
N LEU A 126 3.34 18.10 -8.91
CA LEU A 126 3.52 18.40 -7.49
C LEU A 126 3.12 17.23 -6.58
N ASP A 127 2.59 16.14 -7.13
CA ASP A 127 2.11 14.97 -6.38
C ASP A 127 3.16 13.85 -6.24
N PHE A 128 4.36 14.03 -6.82
CA PHE A 128 5.47 13.07 -6.76
C PHE A 128 6.84 13.75 -6.86
N ILE A 129 7.88 13.02 -6.48
CA ILE A 129 9.29 13.35 -6.77
C ILE A 129 9.81 12.33 -7.79
N ASP A 130 10.45 12.79 -8.85
CA ASP A 130 11.30 11.93 -9.68
C ASP A 130 12.61 11.65 -8.93
N ILE A 131 12.89 10.38 -8.63
CA ILE A 131 14.08 10.02 -7.85
C ILE A 131 15.39 10.14 -8.65
N HIS A 132 15.29 10.31 -9.98
CA HIS A 132 16.43 10.55 -10.87
C HIS A 132 16.71 12.06 -11.07
N LYS A 133 15.94 12.94 -10.43
CA LYS A 133 16.18 14.39 -10.46
C LYS A 133 17.61 14.70 -10.00
N PRO A 134 18.41 15.47 -10.76
CA PRO A 134 19.75 15.85 -10.35
C PRO A 134 19.70 16.71 -9.08
N ASN A 135 20.68 16.51 -8.20
CA ASN A 135 20.81 17.22 -6.92
C ASN A 135 19.61 17.06 -5.96
N LEU A 136 18.83 15.97 -6.09
CA LEU A 136 17.77 15.65 -5.13
C LEU A 136 18.37 15.41 -3.73
N THR A 137 17.92 16.18 -2.76
CA THR A 137 18.41 16.13 -1.39
C THR A 137 17.47 15.38 -0.45
N TYR A 138 18.03 14.87 0.64
CA TYR A 138 17.26 14.28 1.73
C TYR A 138 16.22 15.25 2.31
N GLN A 139 16.59 16.53 2.50
CA GLN A 139 15.69 17.55 3.04
C GLN A 139 14.51 17.86 2.11
N GLU A 140 14.73 17.86 0.79
CA GLU A 140 13.64 18.00 -0.18
C GLU A 140 12.65 16.83 -0.08
N ILE A 141 13.15 15.60 0.04
CA ILE A 141 12.31 14.40 0.21
C ILE A 141 11.48 14.52 1.48
N LEU A 142 12.10 14.81 2.62
CA LEU A 142 11.38 14.94 3.89
C LEU A 142 10.32 16.06 3.84
N SER A 143 10.67 17.23 3.31
CA SER A 143 9.75 18.37 3.21
C SER A 143 8.58 18.07 2.29
N PHE A 144 8.81 17.28 1.23
CA PHE A 144 7.75 16.82 0.34
C PHE A 144 6.82 15.81 1.00
N MET A 145 7.36 14.85 1.77
CA MET A 145 6.57 13.84 2.47
C MET A 145 5.72 14.43 3.61
N ALA A 146 6.11 15.58 4.16
CA ALA A 146 5.48 16.20 5.32
C ALA A 146 4.31 17.18 4.99
N LYS A 147 3.92 17.34 3.71
CA LYS A 147 2.92 18.34 3.30
C LYS A 147 1.74 17.72 2.52
N PRO A 148 0.54 18.36 2.55
CA PRO A 148 -0.54 17.98 1.67
C PRO A 148 -0.15 18.10 0.19
N LEU A 149 -0.71 17.23 -0.63
CA LEU A 149 -0.55 17.26 -2.08
C LEU A 149 -1.80 17.81 -2.77
N PRO A 150 -1.68 18.36 -3.99
CA PRO A 150 -2.85 18.72 -4.80
C PRO A 150 -3.87 17.58 -4.95
N PHE A 151 -3.41 16.33 -5.05
CA PHE A 151 -4.27 15.16 -5.16
C PHE A 151 -5.15 14.93 -3.92
N CYS A 152 -4.75 15.39 -2.74
CA CYS A 152 -5.54 15.25 -1.51
C CYS A 152 -6.94 15.84 -1.63
N ARG A 153 -7.20 16.73 -2.60
CA ARG A 153 -8.54 17.24 -2.92
C ARG A 153 -9.55 16.18 -3.35
N TYR A 154 -9.06 15.02 -3.83
CA TYR A 154 -9.90 13.87 -4.18
C TYR A 154 -10.07 12.89 -3.04
N CYS A 155 -9.43 13.09 -1.89
CA CYS A 155 -9.62 12.23 -0.73
C CYS A 155 -10.79 12.75 0.11
N TYR A 156 -11.64 11.85 0.60
CA TYR A 156 -12.67 12.21 1.59
C TYR A 156 -12.40 11.50 2.91
N THR A 157 -11.24 11.82 3.52
CA THR A 157 -10.68 11.08 4.67
C THR A 157 -11.62 11.06 5.87
N MET A 158 -12.38 12.13 6.09
CA MET A 158 -13.39 12.21 7.16
C MET A 158 -14.55 11.21 6.99
N LYS A 159 -14.76 10.66 5.79
CA LYS A 159 -15.76 9.61 5.53
C LYS A 159 -15.17 8.19 5.48
N TRP A 160 -13.85 8.05 5.66
CA TRP A 160 -13.24 6.73 5.73
C TRP A 160 -13.73 5.97 6.95
N GLN A 161 -14.08 4.70 6.75
CA GLN A 161 -14.73 3.93 7.80
C GLN A 161 -14.43 2.44 7.69
N HIS A 162 -14.40 1.75 8.82
CA HIS A 162 -14.39 0.30 8.83
C HIS A 162 -15.76 -0.21 8.39
N ILE A 163 -15.77 -1.07 7.36
CA ILE A 163 -17.00 -1.67 6.82
C ILE A 163 -17.17 -3.12 7.28
N GLY A 164 -16.48 -3.49 8.36
CA GLY A 164 -16.52 -4.82 8.95
C GLY A 164 -15.60 -5.81 8.23
N GLU A 165 -16.14 -6.98 7.93
CA GLU A 165 -15.38 -8.12 7.45
C GLU A 165 -14.67 -7.88 6.12
N TRP A 166 -13.50 -8.47 5.96
CA TRP A 166 -12.84 -8.55 4.66
C TRP A 166 -13.67 -9.38 3.69
N LYS A 167 -13.84 -8.88 2.47
CA LYS A 167 -14.57 -9.54 1.38
C LYS A 167 -13.85 -9.30 0.06
N THR A 168 -14.03 -10.21 -0.88
CA THR A 168 -13.58 -10.01 -2.26
C THR A 168 -14.32 -8.82 -2.87
N SER A 169 -13.59 -7.89 -3.47
CA SER A 169 -14.15 -6.75 -4.19
C SER A 169 -15.06 -7.23 -5.33
N LYS A 170 -16.22 -6.61 -5.46
CA LYS A 170 -17.12 -6.75 -6.63
C LYS A 170 -16.69 -5.86 -7.80
N LYS A 171 -15.65 -5.05 -7.58
CA LYS A 171 -15.20 -3.99 -8.49
C LYS A 171 -16.32 -3.03 -8.84
N ASP A 172 -17.13 -2.70 -7.84
CA ASP A 172 -18.17 -1.68 -7.94
C ASP A 172 -17.54 -0.33 -7.57
N ILE A 173 -17.86 0.72 -8.32
CA ILE A 173 -17.35 2.07 -8.06
C ILE A 173 -17.78 2.58 -6.69
N LEU A 174 -18.93 2.11 -6.19
CA LEU A 174 -19.46 2.43 -4.86
C LEU A 174 -18.63 1.84 -3.72
N GLU A 175 -17.68 0.94 -3.99
CA GLU A 175 -16.68 0.52 -3.00
C GLU A 175 -15.66 1.64 -2.72
N TYR A 176 -15.51 2.59 -3.64
CA TYR A 176 -14.50 3.66 -3.60
C TYR A 176 -15.11 5.06 -3.49
N LEU A 177 -16.38 5.22 -3.83
CA LEU A 177 -17.12 6.48 -3.77
C LEU A 177 -18.20 6.44 -2.68
N GLU A 178 -18.85 7.59 -2.46
CA GLU A 178 -20.10 7.66 -1.71
C GLU A 178 -21.27 7.11 -2.53
#